data_AF-A0A1X1HB88-F1
#
_entry.id   AF-A0A1X1HB88-F1
#
_cell.length_a   1.000
_cell.length_b   1.000
_cell.length_c   1.000
_cell.angle_alpha   90.00
_cell.angle_beta   90.00
_cell.angle_gamma   90.00
#
_symmetry.space_group_name_H-M   'P 1'
#
loop_
_entity.id
_entity.type
_entity.pdbx_description
1 polymer ?
#
loop_
_entity_poly.entity_id
_entity_poly.type
_entity_poly.pdbx_seq_one_letter_code
_entity_poly.pdbx_strand_id
1 'polypeptide(L)'
;MFFGTNFLFKVCYFWTAMLPAYIIILLKKYDELKCLSLNFFNNSFYIEAIVVFGFIIFTLFSLYYLLYKINKLKRKKTGQLETTINFNIEKDKNGTVVNYGIYTVNPNLMEYLLSIVIASGITSLDLSQSLYVQLFVFVSVQLLLLLYVLNSSDPIPNLLLVLCRKDIVSVEDRFFIICDRSILKQRLYGLKIIIPFSSTDARNRLYVFKEEG
;
A
#
# COMPACT_ATOMS: atom_id res chain seq x y z
N MET A 1 -4.09 -7.31 -5.71
CA MET A 1 -3.18 -7.54 -4.55
C MET A 1 -3.93 -7.89 -3.26
N PHE A 2 -5.16 -7.43 -3.06
CA PHE A 2 -5.88 -7.54 -1.77
C PHE A 2 -6.81 -8.75 -1.62
N PHE A 3 -6.95 -9.57 -2.64
CA PHE A 3 -7.73 -10.80 -2.52
C PHE A 3 -7.17 -11.70 -1.43
N GLY A 4 -8.06 -12.24 -0.59
CA GLY A 4 -7.69 -13.15 0.49
C GLY A 4 -6.81 -12.55 1.58
N THR A 5 -6.70 -11.21 1.70
CA THR A 5 -6.00 -10.55 2.81
C THR A 5 -6.98 -10.02 3.87
N ASN A 6 -6.56 -9.94 5.14
CA ASN A 6 -7.40 -9.42 6.22
C ASN A 6 -7.83 -7.95 6.01
N PHE A 7 -8.98 -7.58 6.57
CA PHE A 7 -9.57 -6.25 6.39
C PHE A 7 -8.68 -5.12 6.94
N LEU A 8 -8.10 -5.31 8.13
CA LEU A 8 -7.24 -4.29 8.74
C LEU A 8 -5.99 -3.99 7.88
N PHE A 9 -5.38 -5.01 7.25
CA PHE A 9 -4.29 -4.78 6.29
C PHE A 9 -4.77 -3.96 5.10
N LYS A 10 -5.93 -4.31 4.53
CA LYS A 10 -6.51 -3.60 3.38
C LYS A 10 -6.64 -2.11 3.67
N VAL A 11 -7.23 -1.76 4.82
CA VAL A 11 -7.41 -0.37 5.25
C VAL A 11 -6.06 0.32 5.48
N CYS A 12 -5.16 -0.25 6.29
CA CYS A 12 -3.86 0.37 6.58
C CYS A 12 -2.99 0.52 5.32
N TYR A 13 -3.00 -0.46 4.44
CA TYR A 13 -2.25 -0.42 3.19
C TYR A 13 -2.83 0.62 2.23
N PHE A 14 -4.15 0.63 2.03
CA PHE A 14 -4.81 1.61 1.18
C PHE A 14 -4.56 3.03 1.69
N TRP A 15 -4.69 3.25 3.01
CA TRP A 15 -4.39 4.52 3.64
C TRP A 15 -2.97 5.01 3.33
N THR A 16 -1.98 4.14 3.54
CA THR A 16 -0.57 4.49 3.29
C THR A 16 -0.24 4.64 1.80
N ALA A 17 -0.92 3.90 0.92
CA ALA A 17 -0.77 4.04 -0.52
C ALA A 17 -1.33 5.38 -1.03
N MET A 18 -2.49 5.81 -0.52
CA MET A 18 -3.15 7.06 -0.91
C MET A 18 -2.62 8.30 -0.18
N LEU A 19 -1.62 8.13 0.70
CA LEU A 19 -1.00 9.21 1.46
C LEU A 19 -0.65 10.46 0.63
N PRO A 20 -0.05 10.36 -0.58
CA PRO A 20 0.26 11.54 -1.38
C PRO A 20 -0.97 12.38 -1.72
N ALA A 21 -2.11 11.73 -2.03
CA ALA A 21 -3.36 12.44 -2.31
C ALA A 21 -3.89 13.16 -1.07
N TYR A 22 -3.80 12.51 0.10
CA TYR A 22 -4.23 13.10 1.38
C TYR A 22 -3.37 14.31 1.76
N ILE A 23 -2.06 14.24 1.56
CA ILE A 23 -1.15 15.38 1.83
C ILE A 23 -1.52 16.56 0.92
N ILE A 24 -1.74 16.33 -0.37
CA ILE A 24 -2.04 17.41 -1.32
C ILE A 24 -3.37 18.09 -0.98
N ILE A 25 -4.42 17.34 -0.64
CA ILE A 25 -5.72 17.95 -0.28
C ILE A 25 -5.62 18.72 1.04
N LEU A 26 -4.89 18.19 2.04
CA LEU A 26 -4.69 18.87 3.33
C LEU A 26 -3.92 20.18 3.16
N LEU A 27 -2.86 20.19 2.35
CA LEU A 27 -2.08 21.40 2.08
C LEU A 27 -2.91 22.46 1.35
N LYS A 28 -3.71 22.06 0.35
CA LYS A 28 -4.50 23.01 -0.44
C LYS A 28 -5.69 23.59 0.31
N LYS A 29 -6.31 22.79 1.19
CA LYS A 29 -7.47 23.21 1.97
C LYS A 29 -7.12 23.70 3.37
N TYR A 30 -5.82 23.88 3.64
CA TYR A 30 -5.29 24.28 4.94
C TYR A 30 -5.95 25.56 5.46
N ASP A 31 -5.93 26.64 4.67
CA ASP A 31 -6.45 27.94 5.09
C ASP A 31 -7.96 27.92 5.33
N GLU A 32 -8.70 27.23 4.46
CA GLU A 32 -10.15 27.07 4.60
C GLU A 32 -10.51 26.22 5.85
N LEU A 33 -9.72 25.18 6.16
CA LEU A 33 -9.87 24.36 7.36
C LEU A 33 -9.53 25.13 8.64
N LYS A 34 -8.53 26.01 8.58
CA LYS A 34 -8.11 26.85 9.70
C LYS A 34 -9.18 27.84 10.15
N CYS A 35 -9.96 28.35 9.19
CA CYS A 35 -11.09 29.25 9.47
C CYS A 35 -12.27 28.55 10.15
N LEU A 36 -12.31 27.21 10.17
CA LEU A 36 -13.37 26.45 10.83
C LEU A 36 -13.00 26.14 12.29
N SER A 37 -13.89 26.54 13.21
CA SER A 37 -13.79 26.22 14.63
C SER A 37 -15.01 25.43 15.10
N LEU A 38 -14.78 24.37 15.88
CA LEU A 38 -15.82 23.71 16.66
C LEU A 38 -15.84 24.30 18.07
N ASN A 39 -17.00 24.79 18.49
CA ASN A 39 -17.20 25.24 19.87
C ASN A 39 -17.77 24.08 20.68
N PHE A 40 -17.01 23.59 21.65
CA PHE A 40 -17.44 22.52 22.56
C PHE A 40 -17.15 22.95 24.00
N PHE A 41 -18.18 23.00 24.86
CA PHE A 41 -18.06 23.43 26.26
C PHE A 41 -17.26 24.74 26.46
N ASN A 42 -17.63 25.82 25.77
CA ASN A 42 -16.94 27.13 25.80
C ASN A 42 -15.47 27.15 25.32
N ASN A 43 -14.92 26.03 24.85
CA ASN A 43 -13.61 25.98 24.21
C ASN A 43 -13.79 25.90 22.69
N SER A 44 -13.08 26.76 21.96
CA SER A 44 -12.98 26.71 20.50
C SER A 44 -11.80 25.83 20.11
N PHE A 45 -12.09 24.71 19.43
CA PHE A 45 -11.07 23.86 18.82
C PHE A 45 -10.98 24.17 17.34
N TYR A 46 -9.77 24.45 16.85
CA TYR A 46 -9.51 24.55 15.43
C TYR A 46 -9.66 23.18 14.78
N ILE A 47 -10.58 23.06 13.82
CA ILE A 47 -10.88 21.78 13.15
C ILE A 47 -9.64 21.25 12.45
N GLU A 48 -8.87 22.15 11.84
CA GLU A 48 -7.56 21.87 11.23
C GLU A 48 -6.66 21.04 12.15
N ALA A 49 -6.47 21.47 13.41
CA ALA A 49 -5.58 20.79 14.34
C ALA A 49 -6.03 19.36 14.65
N ILE A 50 -7.34 19.14 14.81
CA ILE A 50 -7.92 17.81 15.04
C ILE A 50 -7.72 16.93 13.81
N VAL A 51 -7.99 17.43 12.62
CA VAL A 51 -7.85 16.71 11.35
C VAL A 51 -6.40 16.32 11.11
N VAL A 52 -5.46 17.26 11.24
CA VAL A 52 -4.03 17.04 11.05
C VAL A 52 -3.49 16.05 12.08
N PHE A 53 -3.85 16.21 13.36
CA PHE A 53 -3.40 15.31 14.41
C PHE A 53 -3.93 13.88 14.23
N GLY A 54 -5.23 13.74 13.91
CA GLY A 54 -5.84 12.46 13.59
C GLY A 54 -5.20 11.79 12.37
N PHE A 55 -4.94 12.57 11.32
CA PHE A 55 -4.25 12.13 10.12
C PHE A 55 -2.84 11.59 10.42
N ILE A 56 -2.05 12.30 11.23
CA ILE A 56 -0.70 11.89 11.61
C ILE A 56 -0.74 10.59 12.44
N ILE A 57 -1.60 10.53 13.47
CA ILE A 57 -1.74 9.34 14.31
C ILE A 57 -2.11 8.12 13.48
N PHE A 58 -3.13 8.24 12.63
CA PHE A 58 -3.61 7.11 11.85
C PHE A 58 -2.59 6.67 10.79
N THR A 59 -1.83 7.60 10.22
CA THR A 59 -0.72 7.30 9.31
C THR A 59 0.40 6.54 10.01
N LEU A 60 0.84 7.00 11.18
CA LEU A 60 1.88 6.35 11.97
C LEU A 60 1.44 4.96 12.43
N PHE A 61 0.20 4.82 12.91
CA PHE A 61 -0.39 3.54 13.26
C PHE A 61 -0.39 2.57 12.07
N SER A 62 -0.87 3.02 10.91
CA SER A 62 -0.96 2.20 9.71
C SER A 62 0.42 1.73 9.26
N LEU A 63 1.41 2.63 9.24
CA LEU A 63 2.78 2.29 8.87
C LEU A 63 3.41 1.31 9.86
N TYR A 64 3.27 1.57 11.15
CA TYR A 64 3.76 0.68 12.21
C TYR A 64 3.15 -0.72 12.07
N TYR A 65 1.83 -0.80 11.91
CA TYR A 65 1.12 -2.06 11.73
C TYR A 65 1.66 -2.87 10.55
N LEU A 66 1.83 -2.24 9.38
CA LEU A 66 2.35 -2.88 8.17
C LEU A 66 3.78 -3.41 8.38
N LEU A 67 4.69 -2.55 8.86
CA LEU A 67 6.09 -2.92 9.06
C LEU A 67 6.25 -4.02 10.12
N TYR A 68 5.51 -3.91 11.23
CA TYR A 68 5.50 -4.92 12.29
C TYR A 68 5.04 -6.27 11.74
N LYS A 69 3.91 -6.32 11.02
CA LYS A 69 3.39 -7.54 10.41
C LYS A 69 4.37 -8.15 9.41
N ILE A 70 4.99 -7.34 8.54
CA ILE A 70 5.98 -7.81 7.56
C ILE A 70 7.16 -8.46 8.29
N ASN A 71 7.78 -7.77 9.24
CA ASN A 71 8.96 -8.26 9.94
C ASN A 71 8.64 -9.49 10.81
N LYS A 72 7.47 -9.51 11.46
CA LYS A 72 7.01 -10.67 12.24
C LYS A 72 6.83 -11.90 11.38
N LEU A 73 6.31 -11.76 10.16
CA LEU A 73 6.08 -12.90 9.27
C LEU A 73 7.37 -13.45 8.68
N LYS A 74 8.32 -12.58 8.31
CA LYS A 74 9.66 -12.96 7.80
C LYS A 74 10.39 -13.95 8.71
N ARG A 75 10.27 -13.72 10.02
CA ARG A 75 10.96 -14.48 11.09
C ARG A 75 10.18 -15.70 11.57
N LYS A 76 8.95 -15.90 11.10
CA LYS A 76 8.12 -16.99 11.59
C LYS A 76 8.61 -18.30 10.97
N LYS A 77 9.09 -19.22 11.81
CA LYS A 77 9.33 -20.63 11.44
C LYS A 77 7.95 -21.26 11.18
N THR A 78 7.46 -21.23 9.95
CA THR A 78 6.07 -21.61 9.63
C THR A 78 6.07 -22.89 8.81
N GLY A 79 5.57 -24.00 9.36
CA GLY A 79 5.59 -25.29 8.67
C GLY A 79 4.46 -25.57 7.67
N GLN A 80 3.57 -24.62 7.33
CA GLN A 80 2.29 -25.00 6.70
C GLN A 80 1.88 -24.35 5.37
N LEU A 81 2.50 -23.29 4.85
CA LEU A 81 2.18 -22.78 3.50
C LEU A 81 3.40 -22.08 2.89
N GLU A 82 4.52 -22.79 2.79
CA GLU A 82 5.71 -22.29 2.12
C GLU A 82 5.59 -22.58 0.62
N THR A 83 5.75 -21.55 -0.21
CA THR A 83 5.84 -21.72 -1.66
C THR A 83 7.26 -21.37 -2.08
N THR A 84 7.89 -22.24 -2.86
CA THR A 84 9.25 -21.99 -3.37
C THR A 84 9.14 -21.46 -4.79
N ILE A 85 9.70 -20.27 -5.02
CA ILE A 85 9.81 -19.67 -6.36
C ILE A 85 11.26 -19.82 -6.83
N ASN A 86 11.45 -20.28 -8.06
CA ASN A 86 12.74 -20.28 -8.71
C ASN A 86 12.89 -19.04 -9.59
N PHE A 87 13.87 -18.20 -9.27
CA PHE A 87 14.23 -17.02 -10.06
C PHE A 87 15.34 -17.30 -11.10
N ASN A 88 15.78 -18.56 -11.28
CA ASN A 88 16.75 -18.90 -12.32
C ASN A 88 16.13 -18.86 -13.72
N ILE A 89 16.86 -18.21 -14.64
CA ILE A 89 16.58 -18.21 -16.08
C ILE A 89 17.46 -19.28 -16.74
N GLU A 90 17.29 -20.55 -16.40
CA GLU A 90 17.89 -21.66 -17.16
C GLU A 90 16.92 -22.85 -17.21
N LYS A 91 16.72 -23.38 -18.43
CA LYS A 91 15.81 -24.50 -18.76
C LYS A 91 16.16 -25.72 -17.92
N ASP A 92 15.25 -26.14 -17.04
CA ASP A 92 15.43 -27.40 -16.32
C ASP A 92 14.89 -28.59 -17.14
N LYS A 93 15.65 -29.69 -17.17
CA LYS A 93 15.38 -30.91 -17.97
C LYS A 93 14.41 -31.89 -17.27
N ASN A 94 13.98 -31.60 -16.04
CA ASN A 94 13.28 -32.56 -15.17
C ASN A 94 11.84 -32.18 -14.78
N GLY A 95 11.22 -31.20 -15.43
CA GLY A 95 9.74 -31.14 -15.56
C GLY A 95 8.89 -30.75 -14.33
N THR A 96 9.47 -30.51 -13.15
CA THR A 96 8.68 -30.03 -11.97
C THR A 96 9.30 -28.81 -11.31
N VAL A 97 9.45 -27.72 -12.08
CA VAL A 97 9.74 -26.38 -11.56
C VAL A 97 8.84 -25.39 -12.27
N VAL A 98 8.01 -24.67 -11.51
CA VAL A 98 7.28 -23.52 -12.06
C VAL A 98 8.29 -22.38 -12.14
N ASN A 99 8.94 -22.28 -13.30
CA ASN A 99 9.91 -21.23 -13.61
C ASN A 99 9.17 -19.89 -13.66
N TYR A 100 9.58 -18.94 -12.83
CA TYR A 100 9.08 -17.57 -12.90
C TYR A 100 10.24 -16.65 -13.28
N GLY A 101 10.45 -16.49 -14.59
CA GLY A 101 11.64 -15.84 -15.15
C GLY A 101 11.56 -14.32 -15.31
N ILE A 102 10.42 -13.69 -15.03
CA ILE A 102 10.23 -12.25 -15.25
C ILE A 102 9.59 -11.66 -14.00
N TYR A 103 10.29 -10.70 -13.38
CA TYR A 103 9.77 -9.94 -12.26
C TYR A 103 9.88 -8.43 -12.50
N THR A 104 8.91 -7.69 -12.00
CA THR A 104 8.92 -6.21 -12.02
C THR A 104 8.94 -5.68 -10.60
N VAL A 105 9.78 -4.68 -10.34
CA VAL A 105 9.89 -4.03 -9.02
C VAL A 105 9.02 -2.77 -9.02
N ASN A 106 8.15 -2.66 -8.02
CA ASN A 106 7.18 -1.58 -7.83
C ASN A 106 6.41 -1.25 -9.13
N PRO A 107 5.71 -2.25 -9.71
CA PRO A 107 4.99 -2.07 -10.97
C PRO A 107 4.04 -0.87 -10.87
N ASN A 108 3.95 -0.08 -11.95
CA ASN A 108 3.04 1.05 -12.10
C ASN A 108 3.21 2.19 -11.09
N LEU A 109 4.30 2.23 -10.30
CA LEU A 109 4.52 3.29 -9.30
C LEU A 109 4.59 4.69 -9.92
N MET A 110 5.27 4.85 -11.06
CA MET A 110 5.39 6.15 -11.71
C MET A 110 4.07 6.64 -12.28
N GLU A 111 3.34 5.75 -12.99
CA GLU A 111 1.99 6.04 -13.50
C GLU A 111 1.03 6.39 -12.37
N TYR A 112 1.09 5.66 -11.25
CA TYR A 112 0.30 5.92 -10.05
C TYR A 112 0.61 7.30 -9.45
N LEU A 113 1.89 7.64 -9.23
CA LEU A 113 2.28 8.94 -8.70
C LEU A 113 1.84 10.09 -9.62
N LEU A 114 2.06 9.93 -10.92
CA LEU A 114 1.65 10.91 -11.92
C LEU A 114 0.13 11.09 -11.93
N SER A 115 -0.62 9.99 -11.86
CA SER A 115 -2.08 10.02 -11.78
C SER A 115 -2.59 10.73 -10.52
N ILE A 116 -1.94 10.52 -9.36
CA ILE A 116 -2.31 11.21 -8.12
C ILE A 116 -2.00 12.70 -8.21
N VAL A 117 -0.80 13.06 -8.67
CA VAL A 117 -0.40 14.46 -8.81
C VAL A 117 -1.33 15.19 -9.78
N ILE A 118 -1.67 14.56 -10.91
CA ILE A 118 -2.60 15.12 -11.90
C ILE A 118 -4.01 15.19 -11.33
N ALA A 119 -4.56 14.11 -10.76
CA ALA A 119 -5.92 14.09 -10.23
C ALA A 119 -6.09 15.10 -9.09
N SER A 120 -5.10 15.22 -8.20
CA SER A 120 -5.08 16.21 -7.12
C SER A 120 -4.77 17.65 -7.59
N GLY A 121 -4.16 17.81 -8.76
CA GLY A 121 -4.02 19.07 -9.48
C GLY A 121 -5.33 19.50 -10.17
N ILE A 122 -6.08 18.55 -10.71
CA ILE A 122 -7.36 18.82 -11.39
C ILE A 122 -8.47 19.09 -10.38
N THR A 123 -8.56 18.32 -9.29
CA THR A 123 -9.51 18.62 -8.20
C THR A 123 -9.19 19.90 -7.44
N SER A 124 -8.05 20.53 -7.72
CA SER A 124 -7.66 21.83 -7.19
C SER A 124 -7.87 23.01 -8.11
N LEU A 125 -8.39 22.79 -9.31
CA LEU A 125 -8.94 23.91 -10.06
C LEU A 125 -10.08 24.47 -9.20
N ASP A 126 -9.99 25.76 -8.87
CA ASP A 126 -10.99 26.53 -8.12
C ASP A 126 -12.31 26.56 -8.90
N LEU A 127 -12.99 25.42 -8.94
CA LEU A 127 -14.42 25.37 -9.08
C LEU A 127 -14.92 26.09 -7.83
N SER A 128 -15.70 27.15 -8.03
CA SER A 128 -16.36 28.01 -7.05
C SER A 128 -17.32 27.28 -6.07
N GLN A 129 -17.11 25.99 -5.89
CA GLN A 129 -17.81 25.08 -5.00
C GLN A 129 -17.30 25.25 -3.57
N SER A 130 -18.20 25.05 -2.62
CA SER A 130 -17.86 25.11 -1.20
C SER A 130 -16.89 23.99 -0.80
N LEU A 131 -16.05 24.25 0.22
CA LEU A 131 -15.15 23.27 0.83
C LEU A 131 -15.86 21.93 1.15
N TYR A 132 -17.10 22.00 1.62
CA TYR A 132 -17.91 20.81 1.92
C TYR A 132 -18.15 19.93 0.70
N VAL A 133 -18.47 20.51 -0.45
CA VAL A 133 -18.68 19.76 -1.70
C VAL A 133 -17.38 19.12 -2.15
N GLN A 134 -16.27 19.86 -2.09
CA GLN A 134 -14.96 19.34 -2.49
C GLN A 134 -14.50 18.18 -1.59
N LEU A 135 -14.65 18.30 -0.27
CA LEU A 135 -14.35 17.21 0.67
C LEU A 135 -15.29 16.02 0.48
N PHE A 136 -16.58 16.26 0.24
CA PHE A 136 -17.54 15.19 -0.02
C PHE A 136 -17.19 14.40 -1.28
N VAL A 137 -16.86 15.09 -2.38
CA VAL A 137 -16.41 14.47 -3.62
C VAL A 137 -15.11 13.69 -3.38
N PHE A 138 -14.15 14.28 -2.68
CA PHE A 138 -12.89 13.61 -2.33
C PHE A 138 -13.14 12.31 -1.56
N VAL A 139 -13.90 12.35 -0.46
CA VAL A 139 -14.20 11.17 0.36
C VAL A 139 -14.96 10.12 -0.46
N SER A 140 -15.93 10.54 -1.28
CA SER A 140 -16.69 9.63 -2.14
C SER A 140 -15.78 8.90 -3.14
N VAL A 141 -14.88 9.61 -3.81
CA VAL A 141 -13.90 9.01 -4.72
C VAL A 141 -12.97 8.05 -3.97
N GLN A 142 -12.49 8.42 -2.77
CA GLN A 142 -11.64 7.53 -1.98
C GLN A 142 -12.35 6.25 -1.54
N LEU A 143 -13.64 6.33 -1.17
CA LEU A 143 -14.44 5.15 -0.85
C LEU A 143 -14.66 4.26 -2.08
N LEU A 144 -14.97 4.84 -3.24
CA LEU A 144 -15.11 4.08 -4.48
C LEU A 144 -13.79 3.40 -4.87
N LEU A 145 -12.67 4.11 -4.77
CA LEU A 145 -11.34 3.54 -5.01
C LEU A 145 -11.04 2.42 -4.02
N LEU A 146 -11.34 2.59 -2.73
CA LEU A 146 -11.18 1.54 -1.73
C LEU A 146 -12.00 0.30 -2.12
N LEU A 147 -13.28 0.45 -2.46
CA LEU A 147 -14.14 -0.66 -2.88
C LEU A 147 -13.64 -1.36 -4.14
N TYR A 148 -13.16 -0.60 -5.12
CA TYR A 148 -12.55 -1.15 -6.33
C TYR A 148 -11.29 -1.96 -5.99
N VAL A 149 -10.40 -1.35 -5.21
CA VAL A 149 -9.12 -1.91 -4.79
C VAL A 149 -9.30 -3.20 -3.96
N LEU A 150 -10.31 -3.24 -3.10
CA LEU A 150 -10.67 -4.42 -2.30
C LEU A 150 -11.00 -5.63 -3.17
N ASN A 151 -11.48 -5.39 -4.39
CA ASN A 151 -11.87 -6.40 -5.37
C ASN A 151 -10.89 -6.51 -6.55
N SER A 152 -9.73 -5.83 -6.49
CA SER A 152 -8.74 -5.87 -7.57
C SER A 152 -7.60 -6.86 -7.30
N SER A 153 -7.20 -7.53 -8.38
CA SER A 153 -6.02 -8.41 -8.41
C SER A 153 -4.72 -7.64 -8.64
N ASP A 154 -4.78 -6.36 -8.99
CA ASP A 154 -3.61 -5.59 -9.42
C ASP A 154 -2.70 -5.21 -8.25
N PRO A 155 -1.38 -5.07 -8.49
CA PRO A 155 -0.47 -4.49 -7.53
C PRO A 155 -0.78 -3.01 -7.33
N ILE A 156 -0.81 -2.58 -6.08
CA ILE A 156 -1.05 -1.17 -5.75
C ILE A 156 0.25 -0.58 -5.24
N PRO A 157 0.80 0.44 -5.91
CA PRO A 157 2.03 1.06 -5.46
C PRO A 157 1.83 1.75 -4.12
N ASN A 158 2.86 1.70 -3.27
CA ASN A 158 2.82 2.33 -1.95
C ASN A 158 4.13 3.08 -1.71
N LEU A 159 4.11 4.39 -2.00
CA LEU A 159 5.29 5.25 -1.88
C LEU A 159 5.88 5.22 -0.47
N LEU A 160 5.04 5.20 0.56
CA LEU A 160 5.50 5.23 1.94
C LEU A 160 6.30 3.96 2.29
N LEU A 161 5.84 2.80 1.83
CA LEU A 161 6.59 1.54 1.99
C LEU A 161 7.92 1.56 1.23
N VAL A 162 7.93 2.11 0.01
CA VAL A 162 9.14 2.28 -0.81
C VAL A 162 10.17 3.18 -0.11
N LEU A 163 9.72 4.25 0.54
CA LEU A 163 10.57 5.12 1.38
C LEU A 163 11.11 4.38 2.61
N CYS A 164 10.31 3.50 3.21
CA CYS A 164 10.74 2.59 4.28
C CYS A 164 11.59 1.40 3.78
N ARG A 165 12.09 1.44 2.54
CA ARG A 165 12.93 0.39 1.91
C ARG A 165 12.23 -0.96 1.79
N LYS A 166 10.89 -0.98 1.75
CA LYS A 166 10.08 -2.14 1.42
C LYS A 166 9.57 -1.98 -0.01
N ASP A 167 10.04 -2.84 -0.91
CA ASP A 167 9.64 -2.84 -2.32
C ASP A 167 8.67 -4.00 -2.59
N ILE A 168 7.83 -3.85 -3.61
CA ILE A 168 6.89 -4.88 -4.08
C ILE A 168 7.47 -5.49 -5.34
N VAL A 169 7.58 -6.81 -5.39
CA VAL A 169 7.98 -7.55 -6.57
C VAL A 169 6.75 -8.26 -7.13
N SER A 170 6.37 -7.94 -8.37
CA SER A 170 5.38 -8.73 -9.11
C SER A 170 6.13 -9.80 -9.89
N VAL A 171 5.69 -11.05 -9.76
CA VAL A 171 6.22 -12.20 -10.48
C VAL A 171 5.09 -12.79 -11.30
N GLU A 172 5.21 -12.67 -12.63
CA GLU A 172 4.20 -13.05 -13.64
C GLU A 172 2.77 -12.60 -13.31
N ASP A 173 2.60 -11.44 -12.65
CA ASP A 173 1.30 -10.87 -12.24
C ASP A 173 0.44 -11.78 -11.35
N ARG A 174 1.06 -12.83 -10.79
CA ARG A 174 0.42 -13.83 -9.95
C ARG A 174 0.88 -13.74 -8.50
N PHE A 175 2.17 -13.50 -8.27
CA PHE A 175 2.73 -13.37 -6.92
C PHE A 175 3.21 -11.94 -6.70
N PHE A 176 2.63 -11.28 -5.70
CA PHE A 176 3.09 -10.00 -5.21
C PHE A 176 3.88 -10.23 -3.93
N ILE A 177 5.17 -9.91 -3.94
CA ILE A 177 6.07 -10.20 -2.82
C ILE A 177 6.55 -8.88 -2.22
N ILE A 178 6.26 -8.64 -0.95
CA ILE A 178 6.82 -7.50 -0.22
C ILE A 178 8.17 -7.91 0.34
N CYS A 179 9.24 -7.23 -0.08
CA CYS A 179 10.62 -7.56 0.31
C CYS A 179 11.41 -6.33 0.75
N ASP A 180 12.54 -6.56 1.43
CA ASP A 180 13.48 -5.48 1.70
C ASP A 180 14.28 -5.15 0.45
N ARG A 181 14.57 -3.86 0.24
CA ARG A 181 15.41 -3.41 -0.88
C ARG A 181 16.78 -4.06 -0.92
N SER A 182 17.33 -4.45 0.23
CA SER A 182 18.61 -5.16 0.32
C SER A 182 18.60 -6.48 -0.44
N ILE A 183 17.47 -7.20 -0.45
CA ILE A 183 17.31 -8.47 -1.16
C ILE A 183 17.39 -8.23 -2.67
N LEU A 184 16.82 -7.13 -3.16
CA LEU A 184 16.86 -6.77 -4.58
C LEU A 184 18.25 -6.35 -5.06
N LYS A 185 19.08 -5.74 -4.19
CA LYS A 185 20.47 -5.37 -4.53
C LYS A 185 21.33 -6.59 -4.88
N GLN A 186 21.02 -7.75 -4.32
CA GLN A 186 21.76 -8.99 -4.56
C GLN A 186 21.34 -9.69 -5.87
N ARG A 187 20.38 -9.12 -6.61
CA ARG A 187 19.58 -9.76 -7.68
C ARG A 187 18.83 -10.98 -7.13
N LEU A 188 17.58 -11.15 -7.53
CA LEU A 188 16.83 -12.37 -7.16
C LEU A 188 17.36 -13.51 -8.03
N TYR A 189 18.03 -14.48 -7.41
CA TYR A 189 18.53 -15.69 -8.06
C TYR A 189 18.19 -16.93 -7.23
N GLY A 190 18.13 -18.08 -7.91
CA GLY A 190 17.90 -19.38 -7.29
C GLY A 190 16.51 -19.56 -6.66
N LEU A 191 16.42 -20.54 -5.78
CA LEU A 191 15.20 -20.87 -5.05
C LEU A 191 15.03 -19.92 -3.87
N LYS A 192 13.84 -19.33 -3.76
CA LYS A 192 13.44 -18.49 -2.63
C LYS A 192 12.11 -18.96 -2.07
N ILE A 193 12.03 -19.01 -0.75
CA ILE A 193 10.81 -19.37 -0.04
C ILE A 193 9.99 -18.11 0.23
N ILE A 194 8.72 -18.14 -0.16
CA ILE A 194 7.73 -17.11 0.10
C ILE A 194 6.61 -17.63 1.00
N ILE A 195 6.08 -16.75 1.85
CA ILE A 195 5.03 -17.06 2.83
C ILE A 195 3.84 -16.14 2.56
N PRO A 196 2.60 -16.64 2.53
CA PRO A 196 1.41 -15.83 2.31
C PRO A 196 1.24 -14.80 3.41
N PHE A 197 1.07 -13.54 3.00
CA PHE A 197 0.99 -12.39 3.89
C PHE A 197 -0.45 -12.00 4.16
N SER A 198 -0.78 -11.85 5.44
CA SER A 198 -2.12 -11.47 5.93
C SER A 198 -3.29 -12.32 5.40
N SER A 199 -3.03 -13.60 5.10
CA SER A 199 -4.00 -14.50 4.46
C SER A 199 -5.24 -14.76 5.30
N THR A 200 -6.40 -14.75 4.65
CA THR A 200 -7.71 -15.22 5.14
C THR A 200 -8.34 -16.24 4.21
N ASP A 201 -7.81 -16.41 2.99
CA ASP A 201 -8.34 -17.27 1.93
C ASP A 201 -7.17 -17.82 1.08
N ALA A 202 -7.39 -18.93 0.37
CA ALA A 202 -6.46 -19.57 -0.56
C ALA A 202 -6.21 -18.74 -1.83
N ARG A 203 -7.10 -17.80 -2.17
CA ARG A 203 -6.94 -16.86 -3.29
C ARG A 203 -5.90 -15.75 -3.04
N ASN A 204 -5.22 -15.77 -1.89
CA ASN A 204 -4.24 -14.77 -1.55
C ASN A 204 -3.06 -14.79 -2.54
N ARG A 205 -2.71 -13.61 -3.04
CA ARG A 205 -1.61 -13.40 -3.99
C ARG A 205 -0.47 -12.57 -3.40
N LEU A 206 -0.60 -12.18 -2.13
CA LEU A 206 0.37 -11.36 -1.43
C LEU A 206 1.24 -12.20 -0.52
N TYR A 207 2.56 -12.03 -0.65
CA TYR A 207 3.56 -12.84 0.01
C TYR A 207 4.71 -11.98 0.55
N VAL A 208 5.56 -12.60 1.37
CA VAL A 208 6.81 -12.03 1.86
C VAL A 208 7.90 -13.11 1.79
N PHE A 209 9.14 -12.74 1.48
CA PHE A 209 10.27 -13.67 1.56
C PHE A 209 10.51 -14.12 3.00
N LYS A 210 10.71 -15.43 3.18
CA LYS A 210 11.20 -15.99 4.44
C LYS A 210 12.67 -15.63 4.61
N GLU A 211 13.07 -15.21 5.82
CA GLU A 211 14.49 -15.11 6.16
C GLU A 211 15.02 -16.54 6.38
N GLU A 212 15.99 -16.95 5.57
CA GLU A 212 16.79 -18.15 5.82
C GLU A 212 17.71 -17.83 7.01
N GLY A 213 17.52 -18.53 8.12
CA GLY A 213 18.31 -18.41 9.34
C GLY A 213 19.40 -19.45 9.43
#